data_AF-A0A4R7LHW0-F1
#
_entry.id   AF-A0A4R7LHW0-F1
#
_cell.length_a   1.000
_cell.length_b   1.000
_cell.length_c   1.000
_cell.angle_alpha   90.00
_cell.angle_beta   90.00
_cell.angle_gamma   90.00
#
_symmetry.space_group_name_H-M   'P 1'
#
loop_
_entity.id
_entity.type
_entity.pdbx_description
1 polymer ?
#
loop_
_entity_poly.entity_id
_entity_poly.type
_entity_poly.pdbx_seq_one_letter_code
_entity_poly.pdbx_strand_id
1 'polypeptide(L)'
;MPELWAGIDAGKAHHHCVLIDDEGNRLLSRRVANDEAALTALLTDVLALAAGREILWATDLNRGGAALLIGVLEAHQQALVYIPGRSVYHASRTYRGDGKTDAKDAAIIADQARMRRDLQPIRSGDQISTDLRLLISRRTDLVCDRTRAINRLCAVLLEYFPALEAAFDYAMLKAAVVLLTKYTTPAGIRRAGESRIADWLRNQGCYNAKSIASRAVAAAHAQHTTVQAQEVGSDLVAALARTVMDLHAQVTDVEKQIETRFRQHQHAEILLSMPGFGTLLASEFLAATGGDITAYESAARLAGVAGLAPVPRDSGRISGNFHRPKRYDRQLLNAFYLAAQSAARYCPQSRTYYQRKRSEGKNHNKPSYPSPDAASTSSGPCSVTGLRINNPWSKSFNPRARTRLQPSLQWESPRL
;
A
#
# COMPACT_ATOMS: atom_id res chain seq x y z
N MET A 1 34.92 7.96 -11.86
CA MET A 1 33.82 7.32 -12.63
C MET A 1 34.07 5.85 -12.44
N PRO A 2 33.05 5.06 -12.04
CA PRO A 2 33.26 3.65 -11.77
C PRO A 2 33.86 2.98 -13.00
N GLU A 3 34.89 2.18 -12.77
CA GLU A 3 35.58 1.42 -13.81
C GLU A 3 35.10 -0.03 -13.83
N LEU A 4 34.42 -0.47 -12.77
CA LEU A 4 33.82 -1.80 -12.65
C LEU A 4 32.38 -1.73 -12.13
N TRP A 5 31.55 -2.68 -12.58
CA TRP A 5 30.16 -2.78 -12.18
C TRP A 5 29.84 -4.17 -11.65
N ALA A 6 29.34 -4.24 -10.42
CA ALA A 6 28.94 -5.47 -9.76
C ALA A 6 27.41 -5.57 -9.71
N GLY A 7 26.81 -6.39 -10.56
CA GLY A 7 25.38 -6.64 -10.56
C GLY A 7 25.01 -7.83 -9.67
N ILE A 8 23.98 -7.66 -8.84
CA ILE A 8 23.50 -8.67 -7.91
C ILE A 8 22.02 -8.93 -8.15
N ASP A 9 21.72 -10.16 -8.56
CA ASP A 9 20.37 -10.72 -8.49
C ASP A 9 20.14 -11.26 -7.07
N ALA A 10 19.25 -10.61 -6.33
CA ALA A 10 19.10 -10.86 -4.91
C ALA A 10 17.99 -11.87 -4.60
N GLY A 11 18.34 -13.03 -4.03
CA GLY A 11 17.39 -14.04 -3.55
C GLY A 11 17.25 -14.09 -2.02
N LYS A 12 16.39 -14.99 -1.55
CA LYS A 12 16.17 -15.21 -0.11
C LYS A 12 17.32 -15.98 0.55
N ALA A 13 17.73 -17.09 -0.07
CA ALA A 13 18.78 -17.98 0.45
C ALA A 13 20.14 -17.75 -0.19
N HIS A 14 20.15 -17.33 -1.46
CA HIS A 14 21.36 -17.06 -2.22
C HIS A 14 21.18 -15.80 -3.06
N HIS A 15 22.30 -15.12 -3.28
CA HIS A 15 22.46 -14.06 -4.26
C HIS A 15 23.33 -14.58 -5.41
N HIS A 16 23.22 -13.97 -6.57
CA HIS A 16 24.18 -14.17 -7.64
C HIS A 16 24.84 -12.84 -7.99
N CYS A 17 26.16 -12.78 -7.91
CA CYS A 17 26.95 -11.60 -8.22
C CYS A 17 27.71 -11.79 -9.52
N VAL A 18 27.67 -10.80 -10.40
CA VAL A 18 28.49 -10.72 -11.61
C VAL A 18 29.23 -9.38 -11.63
N LEU A 19 30.55 -9.44 -11.79
CA LEU A 19 31.40 -8.26 -11.96
C LEU A 19 31.76 -8.11 -13.45
N ILE A 20 31.62 -6.91 -13.99
CA ILE A 20 32.02 -6.57 -15.37
C ILE A 20 32.92 -5.33 -15.42
N ASP A 21 33.72 -5.24 -16.48
CA ASP A 21 34.50 -4.04 -16.85
C ASP A 21 33.70 -3.06 -17.74
N ASP A 22 34.35 -2.01 -18.23
CA ASP A 22 33.75 -0.96 -19.04
C ASP A 22 33.39 -1.42 -20.47
N GLU A 23 34.08 -2.44 -21.00
CA GLU A 23 33.67 -3.11 -22.24
C GLU A 23 32.52 -4.13 -22.04
N GLY A 24 32.21 -4.49 -20.78
CA GLY A 24 31.17 -5.45 -20.43
C GLY A 24 31.66 -6.90 -20.39
N ASN A 25 32.97 -7.15 -20.38
CA ASN A 25 33.53 -8.47 -20.15
C ASN A 25 33.31 -8.88 -18.69
N ARG A 26 33.05 -10.17 -18.48
CA ARG A 26 32.79 -10.72 -17.15
C ARG A 26 34.11 -11.05 -16.45
N LEU A 27 34.35 -10.42 -15.31
CA LEU A 27 35.50 -10.68 -14.44
C LEU A 27 35.17 -11.70 -13.34
N LEU A 28 33.92 -11.72 -12.88
CA LEU A 28 33.43 -12.63 -11.85
C LEU A 28 32.00 -13.05 -12.15
N SER A 29 31.65 -14.30 -11.84
CA SER A 29 30.27 -14.78 -11.74
C SER A 29 30.19 -15.79 -10.61
N ARG A 30 29.48 -15.45 -9.53
CA ARG A 30 29.46 -16.27 -8.32
C ARG A 30 28.08 -16.28 -7.67
N ARG A 31 27.62 -17.48 -7.34
CA ARG A 31 26.51 -17.70 -6.42
C ARG A 31 27.03 -17.63 -4.98
N VAL A 32 26.38 -16.85 -4.15
CA VAL A 32 26.79 -16.56 -2.76
C VAL A 32 25.59 -16.80 -1.85
N ALA A 33 25.81 -17.41 -0.69
CA ALA A 33 24.75 -17.59 0.29
C ALA A 33 24.43 -16.26 1.00
N ASN A 34 23.17 -16.10 1.44
CA ASN A 34 22.73 -14.91 2.16
C ASN A 34 23.17 -14.99 3.64
N ASP A 35 24.48 -14.95 3.86
CA ASP A 35 25.13 -14.98 5.14
C ASP A 35 26.29 -13.97 5.18
N GLU A 36 26.55 -13.40 6.35
CA GLU A 36 27.49 -12.29 6.48
C GLU A 36 28.91 -12.70 6.09
N ALA A 37 29.35 -13.90 6.47
CA ALA A 37 30.69 -14.37 6.16
C ALA A 37 30.91 -14.53 4.64
N ALA A 38 29.96 -15.13 3.93
CA ALA A 38 30.04 -15.30 2.48
C ALA A 38 29.89 -13.98 1.72
N LEU A 39 29.07 -13.05 2.21
CA LEU A 39 28.93 -11.72 1.62
C LEU A 39 30.20 -10.88 1.80
N THR A 40 30.80 -10.91 2.98
CA THR A 40 32.08 -10.25 3.25
C THR A 40 33.23 -10.88 2.45
N ALA A 41 33.23 -12.21 2.29
CA ALA A 41 34.18 -12.90 1.41
C ALA A 41 34.00 -12.50 -0.07
N LEU A 42 32.75 -12.43 -0.56
CA LEU A 42 32.45 -11.93 -1.91
C LEU A 42 32.97 -10.51 -2.09
N LEU A 43 32.69 -9.63 -1.13
CA LEU A 43 33.15 -8.24 -1.17
C LEU A 43 34.68 -8.15 -1.23
N THR A 44 35.37 -8.92 -0.39
CA THR A 44 36.84 -8.97 -0.34
C THR A 44 37.41 -9.39 -1.69
N ASP A 45 36.86 -10.44 -2.29
CA ASP A 45 37.31 -10.93 -3.60
C ASP A 45 37.03 -9.92 -4.72
N VAL A 46 35.88 -9.25 -4.72
CA VAL A 46 35.54 -8.22 -5.70
C VAL A 46 36.46 -7.00 -5.57
N LEU A 47 36.77 -6.56 -4.34
CA LEU A 47 37.71 -5.47 -4.09
C LEU A 47 39.14 -5.85 -4.52
N ALA A 48 39.56 -7.09 -4.30
CA ALA A 48 40.85 -7.59 -4.76
C ALA A 48 40.95 -7.56 -6.30
N LEU A 49 39.89 -8.00 -7.01
CA LEU A 49 39.81 -7.93 -8.47
C LEU A 49 39.76 -6.49 -9.00
N ALA A 50 39.22 -5.57 -8.22
CA ALA A 50 39.19 -4.16 -8.58
C ALA A 50 40.57 -3.53 -8.54
N ALA A 51 41.50 -4.04 -7.72
CA ALA A 51 42.87 -3.53 -7.62
C ALA A 51 42.94 -2.00 -7.41
N GLY A 52 42.02 -1.47 -6.59
CA GLY A 52 41.92 -0.03 -6.28
C GLY A 52 41.01 0.78 -7.20
N ARG A 53 40.40 0.16 -8.22
CA ARG A 53 39.42 0.81 -9.10
C ARG A 53 38.07 1.03 -8.41
N GLU A 54 37.37 2.10 -8.77
CA GLU A 54 36.01 2.37 -8.27
C GLU A 54 35.01 1.33 -8.77
N ILE A 55 34.25 0.72 -7.84
CA ILE A 55 33.20 -0.25 -8.13
C ILE A 55 31.83 0.38 -7.88
N LEU A 56 30.92 0.23 -8.84
CA LEU A 56 29.50 0.50 -8.65
C LEU A 56 28.72 -0.81 -8.51
N TRP A 57 28.16 -1.05 -7.34
CA TRP A 57 27.27 -2.18 -7.09
C TRP A 57 25.86 -1.85 -7.55
N ALA A 58 25.12 -2.84 -8.05
CA ALA A 58 23.74 -2.68 -8.46
C ALA A 58 22.92 -3.90 -8.04
N THR A 59 21.70 -3.69 -7.57
CA THR A 59 20.78 -4.77 -7.20
C THR A 59 19.35 -4.48 -7.64
N ASP A 60 18.59 -5.54 -7.87
CA ASP A 60 17.19 -5.48 -8.27
C ASP A 60 16.19 -5.50 -7.11
N LEU A 61 16.69 -5.64 -5.88
CA LEU A 61 15.94 -5.53 -4.64
C LEU A 61 16.57 -4.49 -3.70
N ASN A 62 15.78 -3.56 -3.21
CA ASN A 62 16.21 -2.56 -2.22
C ASN A 62 15.72 -2.87 -0.79
N ARG A 63 15.08 -4.03 -0.57
CA ARG A 63 14.48 -4.48 0.70
C ARG A 63 14.42 -6.01 0.77
N GLY A 64 14.14 -6.55 1.97
CA GLY A 64 13.87 -7.98 2.15
C GLY A 64 15.14 -8.82 2.03
N GLY A 65 15.17 -9.77 1.09
CA GLY A 65 16.31 -10.69 0.91
C GLY A 65 17.66 -10.00 0.72
N ALA A 66 17.67 -8.78 0.16
CA ALA A 66 18.88 -7.97 -0.02
C ALA A 66 19.30 -7.15 1.21
N ALA A 67 18.56 -7.16 2.32
CA ALA A 67 18.82 -6.26 3.45
C ALA A 67 20.22 -6.45 4.06
N LEU A 68 20.65 -7.69 4.28
CA LEU A 68 21.98 -7.99 4.81
C LEU A 68 23.08 -7.55 3.83
N LEU A 69 22.93 -7.88 2.55
CA LEU A 69 23.84 -7.44 1.49
C LEU A 69 24.00 -5.91 1.46
N ILE A 70 22.89 -5.16 1.50
CA ILE A 70 22.91 -3.69 1.52
C ILE A 70 23.70 -3.20 2.75
N GLY A 71 23.43 -3.78 3.93
CA GLY A 71 24.12 -3.42 5.17
C GLY A 71 25.62 -3.71 5.13
N VAL A 72 26.03 -4.86 4.59
CA VAL A 72 27.45 -5.23 4.43
C VAL A 72 28.13 -4.26 3.46
N LEU A 73 27.53 -3.98 2.31
CA LEU A 73 28.11 -3.05 1.33
C LEU A 73 28.27 -1.64 1.92
N GLU A 74 27.27 -1.16 2.66
CA GLU A 74 27.32 0.15 3.32
C GLU A 74 28.36 0.22 4.43
N ALA A 75 28.46 -0.80 5.29
CA ALA A 75 29.47 -0.87 6.35
C ALA A 75 30.90 -0.78 5.81
N HIS A 76 31.10 -1.20 4.55
CA HIS A 76 32.36 -1.11 3.81
C HIS A 76 32.40 0.06 2.80
N GLN A 77 31.52 1.05 2.94
CA GLN A 77 31.48 2.28 2.16
C GLN A 77 31.38 2.06 0.65
N GLN A 78 30.71 0.99 0.22
CA GLN A 78 30.53 0.67 -1.20
C GLN A 78 29.35 1.42 -1.81
N ALA A 79 29.54 1.96 -3.01
CA ALA A 79 28.47 2.61 -3.76
C ALA A 79 27.50 1.56 -4.33
N LEU A 80 26.23 1.63 -3.95
CA LEU A 80 25.18 0.72 -4.40
C LEU A 80 24.04 1.48 -5.08
N VAL A 81 23.51 0.97 -6.19
CA VAL A 81 22.33 1.51 -6.89
C VAL A 81 21.22 0.48 -7.01
N TYR A 82 19.98 0.96 -7.09
CA TYR A 82 18.79 0.12 -7.27
C TYR A 82 18.28 0.15 -8.72
N ILE A 83 18.09 -1.02 -9.32
CA ILE A 83 17.47 -1.17 -10.63
C ILE A 83 16.21 -2.03 -10.49
N PRO A 84 14.99 -1.46 -10.56
CA PRO A 84 13.78 -2.25 -10.34
C PRO A 84 13.74 -3.52 -11.19
N GLY A 85 13.43 -4.69 -10.59
CA GLY A 85 13.42 -5.97 -11.31
C GLY A 85 12.52 -5.99 -12.57
N ARG A 86 11.48 -5.14 -12.64
CA ARG A 86 10.70 -4.96 -13.87
C ARG A 86 11.48 -4.28 -15.00
N SER A 87 12.36 -3.34 -14.69
CA SER A 87 13.28 -2.73 -15.65
C SER A 87 14.29 -3.76 -16.13
N VAL A 88 14.85 -4.57 -15.23
CA VAL A 88 15.72 -5.70 -15.55
C VAL A 88 14.99 -6.69 -16.47
N TYR A 89 13.76 -7.07 -16.13
CA TYR A 89 12.93 -7.94 -16.98
C TYR A 89 12.69 -7.38 -18.38
N HIS A 90 12.41 -6.08 -18.51
CA HIS A 90 12.26 -5.45 -19.83
C HIS A 90 13.56 -5.40 -20.61
N ALA A 91 14.67 -5.07 -19.95
CA ALA A 91 16.00 -5.08 -20.55
C ALA A 91 16.41 -6.50 -20.97
N SER A 92 16.08 -7.53 -20.20
CA SER A 92 16.48 -8.92 -20.47
C SER A 92 16.11 -9.42 -21.87
N ARG A 93 15.05 -8.86 -22.48
CA ARG A 93 14.59 -9.19 -23.83
C ARG A 93 15.52 -8.69 -24.94
N THR A 94 16.42 -7.76 -24.65
CA THR A 94 17.40 -7.24 -25.61
C THR A 94 18.73 -8.00 -25.54
N TYR A 95 18.89 -8.90 -24.57
CA TYR A 95 20.11 -9.72 -24.41
C TYR A 95 19.92 -11.08 -25.09
N ARG A 96 21.02 -11.69 -25.52
CA ARG A 96 20.99 -13.00 -26.20
C ARG A 96 20.50 -14.11 -25.27
N GLY A 97 19.74 -15.04 -25.86
CA GLY A 97 19.24 -16.27 -25.22
C GLY A 97 17.93 -16.08 -24.45
N ASP A 98 17.06 -17.09 -24.47
CA ASP A 98 15.73 -17.02 -23.83
C ASP A 98 15.69 -17.59 -22.40
N GLY A 99 16.76 -18.28 -21.99
CA GLY A 99 16.85 -18.84 -20.64
C GLY A 99 16.86 -17.77 -19.56
N LYS A 100 16.10 -18.01 -18.48
CA LYS A 100 16.18 -17.23 -17.25
C LYS A 100 17.12 -17.94 -16.27
N THR A 101 18.20 -17.28 -15.89
CA THR A 101 19.14 -17.75 -14.87
C THR A 101 19.58 -16.58 -14.00
N ASP A 102 19.79 -16.83 -12.70
CA ASP A 102 20.20 -15.78 -11.75
C ASP A 102 21.53 -15.11 -12.18
N ALA A 103 22.44 -15.90 -12.78
CA ALA A 103 23.70 -15.41 -13.35
C ALA A 103 23.51 -14.48 -14.55
N LYS A 104 22.43 -14.67 -15.32
CA LYS A 104 22.10 -13.79 -16.44
C LYS A 104 21.44 -12.52 -15.93
N ASP A 105 20.51 -12.63 -14.99
CA ASP A 105 19.83 -11.48 -14.38
C ASP A 105 20.85 -10.58 -13.66
N ALA A 106 21.78 -11.14 -12.88
CA ALA A 106 22.90 -10.42 -12.25
C ALA A 106 23.78 -9.68 -13.27
N ALA A 107 24.09 -10.30 -14.41
CA ALA A 107 24.90 -9.67 -15.45
C ALA A 107 24.15 -8.53 -16.17
N ILE A 108 22.85 -8.71 -16.41
CA ILE A 108 22.01 -7.64 -16.97
C ILE A 108 21.96 -6.47 -15.98
N ILE A 109 21.86 -6.73 -14.68
CA ILE A 109 21.89 -5.68 -13.65
C ILE A 109 23.21 -4.91 -13.70
N ALA A 110 24.35 -5.62 -13.79
CA ALA A 110 25.67 -5.01 -13.92
C ALA A 110 25.77 -4.12 -15.17
N ASP A 111 25.36 -4.65 -16.33
CA ASP A 111 25.46 -3.96 -17.61
C ASP A 111 24.49 -2.77 -17.72
N GLN A 112 23.28 -2.89 -17.14
CA GLN A 112 22.37 -1.74 -17.00
C GLN A 112 22.95 -0.65 -16.10
N ALA A 113 23.67 -1.01 -15.03
CA ALA A 113 24.35 -0.05 -14.18
C ALA A 113 25.50 0.66 -14.89
N ARG A 114 26.22 -0.05 -15.76
CA ARG A 114 27.26 0.50 -16.63
C ARG A 114 26.72 1.52 -17.64
N MET A 115 25.61 1.21 -18.29
CA MET A 115 25.06 2.08 -19.34
C MET A 115 24.26 3.28 -18.82
N ARG A 116 23.63 3.16 -17.66
CA ARG A 116 22.67 4.17 -17.17
C ARG A 116 23.30 5.16 -16.20
N ARG A 117 23.11 6.46 -16.48
CA ARG A 117 23.54 7.57 -15.61
C ARG A 117 22.42 8.12 -14.72
N ASP A 118 21.19 7.66 -14.90
CA ASP A 118 20.00 8.13 -14.20
C ASP A 118 19.65 7.29 -12.95
N LEU A 119 20.52 6.34 -12.59
CA LEU A 119 20.31 5.44 -11.46
C LEU A 119 20.50 6.17 -10.14
N GLN A 120 19.60 5.86 -9.20
CA GLN A 120 19.62 6.45 -7.87
C GLN A 120 20.40 5.53 -6.93
N PRO A 121 21.36 6.07 -6.16
CA PRO A 121 22.03 5.32 -5.11
C PRO A 121 21.01 4.78 -4.09
N ILE A 122 21.19 3.53 -3.67
CA ILE A 122 20.60 3.05 -2.43
C ILE A 122 21.40 3.73 -1.32
N ARG A 123 20.78 4.70 -0.66
CA ARG A 123 21.24 5.16 0.65
C ARG A 123 20.42 4.44 1.69
N SER A 124 21.06 3.94 2.74
CA SER A 124 20.30 3.52 3.91
C SER A 124 19.68 4.78 4.49
N GLY A 125 18.35 4.73 4.62
CA GLY A 125 17.68 5.76 5.39
C GLY A 125 18.21 5.73 6.81
N ASP A 126 18.00 6.81 7.55
CA ASP A 126 18.33 6.80 8.97
C ASP A 126 17.65 5.61 9.69
N GLN A 127 18.21 5.21 10.83
CA GLN A 127 17.72 4.05 11.59
C GLN A 127 16.23 4.16 11.91
N ILE A 128 15.75 5.36 12.26
CA ILE A 128 14.34 5.59 12.61
C ILE A 128 13.46 5.33 11.37
N SER A 129 13.83 5.84 10.20
CA SER A 129 13.11 5.61 8.94
C SER A 129 13.07 4.13 8.54
N THR A 130 14.15 3.38 8.80
CA THR A 130 14.20 1.93 8.57
C THR A 130 13.28 1.18 9.54
N ASP A 131 13.29 1.53 10.82
CA ASP A 131 12.38 0.92 11.82
C ASP A 131 10.92 1.22 11.51
N LEU A 132 10.61 2.48 11.17
CA LEU A 132 9.27 2.91 10.78
C LEU A 132 8.77 2.11 9.58
N ARG A 133 9.64 1.82 8.61
CA ARG A 133 9.31 1.01 7.43
C ARG A 133 8.91 -0.42 7.80
N LEU A 134 9.60 -1.04 8.76
CA LEU A 134 9.24 -2.38 9.26
C LEU A 134 7.91 -2.34 10.00
N LEU A 135 7.73 -1.39 10.91
CA LEU A 135 6.50 -1.23 11.69
C LEU A 135 5.28 -0.95 10.81
N ILE A 136 5.41 -0.07 9.80
CA ILE A 136 4.33 0.24 8.84
C ILE A 136 3.99 -0.97 7.98
N SER A 137 4.99 -1.76 7.57
CA SER A 137 4.74 -3.01 6.83
C SER A 137 3.93 -3.97 7.70
N ARG A 138 4.33 -4.17 8.96
CA ARG A 138 3.59 -5.01 9.92
C ARG A 138 2.17 -4.50 10.15
N ARG A 139 2.00 -3.18 10.32
CA ARG A 139 0.67 -2.57 10.47
C ARG A 139 -0.20 -2.86 9.25
N THR A 140 0.35 -2.72 8.05
CA THR A 140 -0.37 -2.98 6.80
C THR A 140 -0.86 -4.42 6.74
N ASP A 141 -0.01 -5.39 7.08
CA ASP A 141 -0.38 -6.81 7.11
C ASP A 141 -1.49 -7.08 8.14
N LEU A 142 -1.34 -6.56 9.37
CA LEU A 142 -2.34 -6.72 10.42
C LEU A 142 -3.70 -6.11 10.03
N VAL A 143 -3.72 -4.95 9.37
CA VAL A 143 -4.94 -4.34 8.86
C VAL A 143 -5.59 -5.24 7.80
N CYS A 144 -4.80 -5.83 6.89
CA CYS A 144 -5.30 -6.77 5.90
C CYS A 144 -5.90 -8.02 6.55
N ASP A 145 -5.21 -8.60 7.52
CA ASP A 145 -5.66 -9.78 8.25
C ASP A 145 -6.94 -9.50 9.02
N ARG A 146 -7.04 -8.32 9.66
CA ARG A 146 -8.27 -7.88 10.31
C ARG A 146 -9.43 -7.79 9.32
N THR A 147 -9.22 -7.19 8.14
CA THR A 147 -10.26 -7.14 7.10
C THR A 147 -10.67 -8.54 6.63
N ARG A 148 -9.71 -9.45 6.42
CA ARG A 148 -9.99 -10.85 6.05
C ARG A 148 -10.81 -11.57 7.12
N ALA A 149 -10.44 -11.40 8.40
CA ALA A 149 -11.14 -12.00 9.53
C ALA A 149 -12.57 -11.48 9.66
N ILE A 150 -12.80 -10.18 9.48
CA ILE A 150 -14.14 -9.57 9.47
C ILE A 150 -14.97 -10.13 8.31
N ASN A 151 -14.41 -10.19 7.10
CA ASN A 151 -15.13 -10.75 5.96
C ASN A 151 -15.50 -12.22 6.17
N ARG A 152 -14.60 -13.01 6.78
CA ARG A 152 -14.89 -14.41 7.14
C ARG A 152 -15.96 -14.51 8.21
N LEU A 153 -15.92 -13.64 9.22
CA LEU A 153 -16.95 -13.55 10.26
C LEU A 153 -18.33 -13.26 9.64
N CYS A 154 -18.43 -12.27 8.76
CA CYS A 154 -19.69 -11.92 8.11
C CYS A 154 -20.19 -13.05 7.21
N ALA A 155 -19.29 -13.72 6.48
CA ALA A 155 -19.66 -14.86 5.63
C ALA A 155 -20.28 -16.00 6.45
N VAL A 156 -19.68 -16.38 7.58
CA VAL A 156 -20.24 -17.42 8.47
C VAL A 156 -21.55 -16.95 9.10
N LEU A 157 -21.63 -15.68 9.53
CA LEU A 157 -22.85 -15.14 10.12
C LEU A 157 -24.03 -15.15 9.13
N LEU A 158 -23.77 -14.96 7.83
CA LEU A 158 -24.79 -15.07 6.78
C LEU A 158 -25.37 -16.48 6.63
N GLU A 159 -24.63 -17.53 7.00
CA GLU A 159 -25.10 -18.92 6.87
C GLU A 159 -26.23 -19.26 7.84
N TYR A 160 -26.33 -18.56 8.98
CA TYR A 160 -27.33 -18.89 10.00
C TYR A 160 -28.05 -17.69 10.64
N PHE A 161 -27.50 -16.48 10.61
CA PHE A 161 -28.10 -15.28 11.22
C PHE A 161 -27.96 -14.01 10.35
N PRO A 162 -28.50 -14.03 9.11
CA PRO A 162 -28.38 -12.93 8.17
C PRO A 162 -28.97 -11.60 8.66
N ALA A 163 -30.02 -11.64 9.51
CA ALA A 163 -30.61 -10.44 10.10
C ALA A 163 -29.60 -9.66 10.97
N LEU A 164 -28.75 -10.36 11.72
CA LEU A 164 -27.72 -9.73 12.55
C LEU A 164 -26.53 -9.27 11.71
N GLU A 165 -26.18 -9.98 10.64
CA GLU A 165 -25.15 -9.51 9.70
C GLU A 165 -25.54 -8.17 9.09
N ALA A 166 -26.77 -8.06 8.60
CA ALA A 166 -27.27 -6.83 7.99
C ALA A 166 -27.43 -5.69 9.00
N ALA A 167 -27.52 -5.99 10.30
CA ALA A 167 -27.77 -5.01 11.34
C ALA A 167 -26.57 -4.10 11.62
N PHE A 168 -25.32 -4.46 11.28
CA PHE A 168 -24.13 -3.69 11.65
C PHE A 168 -23.06 -3.61 10.56
N ASP A 169 -22.29 -2.53 10.57
CA ASP A 169 -20.99 -2.47 9.89
C ASP A 169 -19.89 -2.92 10.85
N TYR A 170 -19.55 -4.21 10.81
CA TYR A 170 -18.54 -4.82 11.68
C TYR A 170 -17.11 -4.29 11.44
N ALA A 171 -16.85 -3.67 10.28
CA ALA A 171 -15.55 -3.05 10.00
C ALA A 171 -15.36 -1.75 10.80
N MET A 172 -16.45 -1.04 11.08
CA MET A 172 -16.43 0.27 11.75
C MET A 172 -16.86 0.20 13.21
N LEU A 173 -17.76 -0.72 13.57
CA LEU A 173 -18.36 -0.80 14.91
C LEU A 173 -17.71 -1.91 15.75
N LYS A 174 -16.63 -1.57 16.47
CA LYS A 174 -15.94 -2.48 17.41
C LYS A 174 -16.92 -3.16 18.38
N ALA A 175 -17.88 -2.41 18.92
CA ALA A 175 -18.86 -2.92 19.86
C ALA A 175 -19.80 -4.00 19.27
N ALA A 176 -20.05 -3.98 17.95
CA ALA A 176 -20.77 -5.06 17.27
C ALA A 176 -19.94 -6.34 17.18
N VAL A 177 -18.62 -6.23 16.99
CA VAL A 177 -17.71 -7.38 17.06
C VAL A 177 -17.62 -7.92 18.49
N VAL A 178 -17.54 -7.02 19.50
CA VAL A 178 -17.56 -7.42 20.92
C VAL A 178 -18.84 -8.20 21.25
N LEU A 179 -20.02 -7.74 20.80
CA LEU A 179 -21.28 -8.47 20.96
C LEU A 179 -21.16 -9.94 20.54
N LEU A 180 -20.56 -10.20 19.37
CA LEU A 180 -20.40 -11.54 18.80
C LEU A 180 -19.39 -12.42 19.56
N THR A 181 -18.62 -11.90 20.51
CA THR A 181 -17.79 -12.75 21.37
C THR A 181 -18.61 -13.57 22.38
N LYS A 182 -19.87 -13.17 22.63
CA LYS A 182 -20.75 -13.81 23.61
C LYS A 182 -22.16 -14.10 23.09
N TYR A 183 -22.76 -13.18 22.33
CA TYR A 183 -24.13 -13.29 21.86
C TYR A 183 -24.16 -13.45 20.35
N THR A 184 -24.22 -14.70 19.89
CA THR A 184 -24.11 -15.04 18.47
C THR A 184 -25.37 -15.70 17.90
N THR A 185 -26.39 -16.02 18.70
CA THR A 185 -27.62 -16.68 18.22
C THR A 185 -28.88 -15.82 18.46
N PRO A 186 -29.93 -15.95 17.61
CA PRO A 186 -31.18 -15.23 17.81
C PRO A 186 -31.81 -15.52 19.18
N ALA A 187 -31.88 -16.80 19.56
CA ALA A 187 -32.44 -17.21 20.85
C ALA A 187 -31.61 -16.69 22.05
N GLY A 188 -30.27 -16.72 21.94
CA GLY A 188 -29.37 -16.20 22.96
C GLY A 188 -29.56 -14.70 23.18
N ILE A 189 -29.68 -13.92 22.11
CA ILE A 189 -29.93 -12.47 22.17
C ILE A 189 -31.30 -12.17 22.78
N ARG A 190 -32.37 -12.84 22.35
CA ARG A 190 -33.72 -12.65 22.90
C ARG A 190 -33.78 -12.97 24.40
N ARG A 191 -33.14 -14.07 24.82
CA ARG A 191 -33.09 -14.49 26.24
C ARG A 191 -32.31 -13.49 27.09
N ALA A 192 -31.24 -12.92 26.56
CA ALA A 192 -30.47 -11.91 27.27
C ALA A 192 -31.28 -10.61 27.44
N GLY A 193 -31.95 -10.18 26.37
CA GLY A 193 -32.73 -8.94 26.34
C GLY A 193 -31.86 -7.68 26.25
N GLU A 194 -32.47 -6.55 25.92
CA GLU A 194 -31.76 -5.29 25.64
C GLU A 194 -30.92 -4.81 26.84
N SER A 195 -31.50 -4.79 28.04
CA SER A 195 -30.81 -4.26 29.24
C SER A 195 -29.52 -5.03 29.54
N ARG A 196 -29.60 -6.37 29.61
CA ARG A 196 -28.45 -7.22 29.96
C ARG A 196 -27.34 -7.15 28.92
N ILE A 197 -27.70 -7.06 27.64
CA ILE A 197 -26.72 -6.87 26.56
C ILE A 197 -26.07 -5.50 26.67
N ALA A 198 -26.84 -4.43 26.91
CA ALA A 198 -26.31 -3.09 27.07
C ALA A 198 -25.39 -2.96 28.29
N ASP A 199 -25.78 -3.55 29.43
CA ASP A 199 -24.95 -3.62 30.65
C ASP A 199 -23.63 -4.36 30.39
N TRP A 200 -23.71 -5.52 29.72
CA TRP A 200 -22.52 -6.30 29.40
C TRP A 200 -21.59 -5.55 28.43
N LEU A 201 -22.11 -4.92 27.39
CA LEU A 201 -21.31 -4.10 26.46
C LEU A 201 -20.65 -2.91 27.18
N ARG A 202 -21.35 -2.24 28.11
CA ARG A 202 -20.77 -1.18 28.95
C ARG A 202 -19.61 -1.70 29.78
N ASN A 203 -19.75 -2.87 30.39
CA ASN A 203 -18.67 -3.50 31.16
C ASN A 203 -17.47 -3.91 30.31
N GLN A 204 -17.66 -4.10 28.99
CA GLN A 204 -16.58 -4.31 28.02
C GLN A 204 -16.01 -2.97 27.47
N GLY A 205 -16.38 -1.82 28.05
CA GLY A 205 -15.91 -0.51 27.62
C GLY A 205 -16.48 -0.03 26.27
N CYS A 206 -17.62 -0.58 25.83
CA CYS A 206 -18.22 -0.20 24.56
C CYS A 206 -19.11 1.05 24.69
N TYR A 207 -18.86 2.04 23.83
CA TYR A 207 -19.75 3.18 23.64
C TYR A 207 -21.02 2.78 22.87
N ASN A 208 -22.08 3.59 23.01
CA ASN A 208 -23.38 3.38 22.34
C ASN A 208 -24.03 2.02 22.60
N ALA A 209 -23.70 1.38 23.73
CA ALA A 209 -24.14 0.03 24.10
C ALA A 209 -25.66 -0.18 23.99
N LYS A 210 -26.47 0.79 24.42
CA LYS A 210 -27.94 0.72 24.35
C LYS A 210 -28.45 0.63 22.90
N SER A 211 -27.94 1.49 22.01
CA SER A 211 -28.33 1.47 20.60
C SER A 211 -27.97 0.16 19.91
N ILE A 212 -26.79 -0.38 20.24
CA ILE A 212 -26.31 -1.65 19.69
C ILE A 212 -27.16 -2.81 20.22
N ALA A 213 -27.42 -2.85 21.53
CA ALA A 213 -28.28 -3.86 22.13
C ALA A 213 -29.69 -3.86 21.53
N SER A 214 -30.29 -2.68 21.37
CA SER A 214 -31.63 -2.54 20.78
C SER A 214 -31.67 -3.05 19.34
N ARG A 215 -30.68 -2.67 18.51
CA ARG A 215 -30.56 -3.18 17.12
C ARG A 215 -30.34 -4.69 17.06
N ALA A 216 -29.52 -5.24 17.95
CA ALA A 216 -29.26 -6.68 18.02
C ALA A 216 -30.52 -7.46 18.41
N VAL A 217 -31.27 -6.98 19.40
CA VAL A 217 -32.54 -7.57 19.82
C VAL A 217 -33.57 -7.48 18.70
N ALA A 218 -33.69 -6.34 18.01
CA ALA A 218 -34.55 -6.19 16.85
C ALA A 218 -34.20 -7.21 15.74
N ALA A 219 -32.91 -7.37 15.42
CA ALA A 219 -32.45 -8.38 14.46
C ALA A 219 -32.77 -9.82 14.92
N ALA A 220 -32.66 -10.10 16.21
CA ALA A 220 -33.02 -11.39 16.77
C ALA A 220 -34.53 -11.66 16.75
N HIS A 221 -35.38 -10.63 16.85
CA HIS A 221 -36.82 -10.78 16.65
C HIS A 221 -37.22 -10.88 15.18
N ALA A 222 -36.39 -10.40 14.25
CA ALA A 222 -36.65 -10.58 12.82
C ALA A 222 -36.45 -12.04 12.35
N GLN A 223 -35.78 -12.89 13.12
CA GLN A 223 -35.53 -14.30 12.76
C GLN A 223 -35.94 -15.27 13.88
N HIS A 224 -36.93 -16.12 13.57
CA HIS A 224 -37.42 -17.17 14.48
C HIS A 224 -36.93 -18.57 14.10
N THR A 225 -36.67 -18.81 12.80
CA THR A 225 -36.20 -20.10 12.29
C THR A 225 -34.76 -20.35 12.74
N THR A 226 -34.55 -21.53 13.33
CA THR A 226 -33.20 -22.06 13.61
C THR A 226 -32.70 -22.80 12.38
N VAL A 227 -31.52 -22.40 11.89
CA VAL A 227 -30.87 -23.05 10.75
C VAL A 227 -29.98 -24.19 11.27
N GLN A 228 -29.84 -25.28 10.52
CA GLN A 228 -29.05 -26.46 10.91
C GLN A 228 -27.59 -26.11 11.25
N ALA A 229 -26.99 -25.16 10.53
CA ALA A 229 -25.61 -24.72 10.76
C ALA A 229 -25.43 -23.83 12.01
N GLN A 230 -26.49 -23.49 12.75
CA GLN A 230 -26.43 -22.46 13.79
C GLN A 230 -25.45 -22.78 14.92
N GLU A 231 -25.41 -24.02 15.42
CA GLU A 231 -24.56 -24.35 16.58
C GLU A 231 -23.07 -24.19 16.23
N VAL A 232 -22.62 -24.85 15.16
CA VAL A 232 -21.23 -24.75 14.69
C VAL A 232 -20.91 -23.32 14.22
N GLY A 233 -21.83 -22.67 13.50
CA GLY A 233 -21.65 -21.30 13.02
C GLY A 233 -21.51 -20.29 14.17
N SER A 234 -22.27 -20.48 15.26
CA SER A 234 -22.23 -19.65 16.46
C SER A 234 -20.86 -19.70 17.15
N ASP A 235 -20.27 -20.89 17.28
CA ASP A 235 -18.94 -21.08 17.86
C ASP A 235 -17.83 -20.49 16.96
N LEU A 236 -17.92 -20.72 15.65
CA LEU A 236 -16.99 -20.16 14.67
C LEU A 236 -17.03 -18.63 14.65
N VAL A 237 -18.22 -18.03 14.68
CA VAL A 237 -18.38 -16.56 14.75
C VAL A 237 -17.78 -16.01 16.04
N ALA A 238 -18.01 -16.66 17.19
CA ALA A 238 -17.44 -16.21 18.46
C ALA A 238 -15.90 -16.29 18.45
N ALA A 239 -15.32 -17.35 17.87
CA ALA A 239 -13.88 -17.49 17.70
C ALA A 239 -13.30 -16.42 16.76
N LEU A 240 -13.91 -16.19 15.59
CA LEU A 240 -13.50 -15.16 14.64
C LEU A 240 -13.63 -13.76 15.24
N ALA A 241 -14.66 -13.49 16.05
CA ALA A 241 -14.82 -12.21 16.73
C ALA A 241 -13.66 -11.94 17.70
N ARG A 242 -13.21 -12.96 18.45
CA ARG A 242 -12.00 -12.86 19.29
C ARG A 242 -10.76 -12.58 18.45
N THR A 243 -10.55 -13.30 17.34
CA THR A 243 -9.44 -13.04 16.42
C THR A 243 -9.45 -11.61 15.87
N VAL A 244 -10.62 -11.07 15.50
CA VAL A 244 -10.74 -9.67 15.05
C VAL A 244 -10.35 -8.69 16.16
N MET A 245 -10.74 -8.97 17.40
CA MET A 245 -10.38 -8.15 18.56
C MET A 245 -8.88 -8.19 18.85
N ASP A 246 -8.25 -9.36 18.76
CA ASP A 246 -6.80 -9.52 18.96
C ASP A 246 -6.01 -8.79 17.86
N LEU A 247 -6.42 -8.93 16.59
CA LEU A 247 -5.82 -8.21 15.48
C LEU A 247 -5.97 -6.70 15.63
N HIS A 248 -7.13 -6.23 16.10
CA HIS A 248 -7.34 -4.81 16.39
C HIS A 248 -6.40 -4.31 17.49
N ALA A 249 -6.22 -5.08 18.57
CA ALA A 249 -5.28 -4.73 19.64
C ALA A 249 -3.83 -4.67 19.11
N GLN A 250 -3.41 -5.63 18.29
CA GLN A 250 -2.09 -5.63 17.66
C GLN A 250 -1.89 -4.43 16.72
N VAL A 251 -2.91 -4.02 15.95
CA VAL A 251 -2.85 -2.81 15.13
C VAL A 251 -2.62 -1.58 16.02
N THR A 252 -3.38 -1.44 17.10
CA THR A 252 -3.23 -0.32 18.04
C THR A 252 -1.86 -0.31 18.70
N ASP A 253 -1.31 -1.46 19.07
CA ASP A 253 0.01 -1.54 19.66
C ASP A 253 1.11 -1.11 18.68
N VAL A 254 1.08 -1.62 17.44
CA VAL A 254 2.03 -1.22 16.40
C VAL A 254 1.89 0.26 16.06
N GLU A 255 0.68 0.83 16.06
CA GLU A 255 0.47 2.26 15.87
C GLU A 255 1.14 3.10 16.97
N LYS A 256 1.12 2.64 18.24
CA LYS A 256 1.84 3.30 19.34
C LYS A 256 3.35 3.20 19.19
N GLN A 257 3.85 2.04 18.74
CA GLN A 257 5.28 1.87 18.45
C GLN A 257 5.73 2.80 17.31
N ILE A 258 4.91 2.91 16.25
CA ILE A 258 5.13 3.86 15.14
C ILE A 258 5.19 5.29 15.69
N GLU A 259 4.21 5.71 16.49
CA GLU A 259 4.20 7.06 17.06
C GLU A 259 5.44 7.35 17.91
N THR A 260 5.79 6.41 18.80
CA THR A 260 6.95 6.55 19.69
C THR A 260 8.24 6.70 18.89
N ARG A 261 8.43 5.84 17.88
CA ARG A 261 9.63 5.86 17.04
C ARG A 261 9.68 7.10 16.14
N PHE A 262 8.53 7.51 15.59
CA PHE A 262 8.42 8.70 14.76
C PHE A 262 8.81 9.98 15.51
N ARG A 263 8.35 10.15 16.75
CA ARG A 263 8.64 11.35 17.55
C ARG A 263 10.12 11.52 17.90
N GLN A 264 10.93 10.48 17.74
CA GLN A 264 12.38 10.56 17.92
C GLN A 264 13.10 11.15 16.70
N HIS A 265 12.42 11.28 15.56
CA HIS A 265 13.03 11.78 14.33
C HIS A 265 13.14 13.31 14.32
N GLN A 266 14.27 13.84 13.86
CA GLN A 266 14.52 15.29 13.80
C GLN A 266 13.48 16.09 12.99
N HIS A 267 12.85 15.46 12.00
CA HIS A 267 11.84 16.10 11.15
C HIS A 267 10.40 15.91 11.66
N ALA A 268 10.18 15.29 12.82
CA ALA A 268 8.84 15.00 13.33
C ALA A 268 7.99 16.27 13.50
N GLU A 269 8.50 17.29 14.18
CA GLU A 269 7.77 18.54 14.44
C GLU A 269 7.43 19.29 13.15
N ILE A 270 8.38 19.34 12.20
CA ILE A 270 8.16 19.98 10.89
C ILE A 270 7.07 19.23 10.11
N LEU A 271 7.10 17.90 10.10
CA LEU A 271 6.09 17.11 9.40
C LEU A 271 4.69 17.25 10.03
N LEU A 272 4.59 17.25 11.35
CA LEU A 272 3.32 17.44 12.07
C LEU A 272 2.75 18.85 11.94
N SER A 273 3.60 19.85 11.67
CA SER A 273 3.16 21.24 11.40
C SER A 273 2.39 21.38 10.08
N MET A 274 2.57 20.43 9.14
CA MET A 274 1.92 20.49 7.84
C MET A 274 0.44 20.08 7.94
N PRO A 275 -0.50 20.89 7.41
CA PRO A 275 -1.91 20.53 7.42
C PRO A 275 -2.18 19.17 6.79
N GLY A 276 -2.87 18.30 7.54
CA GLY A 276 -3.26 16.97 7.09
C GLY A 276 -2.23 15.86 7.32
N PHE A 277 -0.99 16.19 7.67
CA PHE A 277 0.01 15.21 8.12
C PHE A 277 -0.20 14.89 9.61
N GLY A 278 -0.85 13.75 9.88
CA GLY A 278 -0.82 13.14 11.21
C GLY A 278 0.38 12.21 11.37
N THR A 279 0.66 11.79 12.61
CA THR A 279 1.77 10.90 12.98
C THR A 279 1.95 9.72 12.02
N LEU A 280 0.88 9.01 11.69
CA LEU A 280 0.94 7.85 10.80
C LEU A 280 1.37 8.22 9.36
N LEU A 281 0.76 9.26 8.78
CA LEU A 281 1.08 9.69 7.41
C LEU A 281 2.49 10.28 7.32
N ALA A 282 2.92 11.00 8.36
CA ALA A 282 4.28 11.52 8.48
C ALA A 282 5.30 10.38 8.63
N SER A 283 4.97 9.34 9.39
CA SER A 283 5.78 8.13 9.49
C SER A 283 5.88 7.39 8.15
N GLU A 284 4.78 7.28 7.42
CA GLU A 284 4.77 6.70 6.07
C GLU A 284 5.64 7.48 5.10
N PHE A 285 5.64 8.81 5.20
CA PHE A 285 6.52 9.66 4.41
C PHE A 285 7.99 9.40 4.72
N LEU A 286 8.40 9.43 5.99
CA LEU A 286 9.80 9.16 6.39
C LEU A 286 10.26 7.76 5.97
N ALA A 287 9.42 6.74 6.21
CA ALA A 287 9.72 5.37 5.83
C ALA A 287 9.94 5.21 4.31
N ALA A 288 9.22 5.97 3.50
CA ALA A 288 9.32 5.93 2.05
C ALA A 288 10.49 6.76 1.50
N THR A 289 10.79 7.91 2.09
CA THR A 289 11.94 8.74 1.68
C THR A 289 13.27 8.25 2.27
N GLY A 290 13.23 7.43 3.33
CA GLY A 290 14.42 7.09 4.11
C GLY A 290 14.86 8.21 5.05
N GLY A 291 13.97 9.16 5.35
CA GLY A 291 14.19 10.29 6.26
C GLY A 291 15.09 11.41 5.76
N ASP A 292 15.77 11.20 4.64
CA ASP A 292 16.51 12.23 3.91
C ASP A 292 15.81 12.59 2.59
N ILE A 293 15.38 13.83 2.48
CA ILE A 293 14.75 14.35 1.24
C ILE A 293 15.76 15.00 0.30
N THR A 294 17.02 15.20 0.70
CA THR A 294 18.07 15.78 -0.16
C THR A 294 18.40 14.89 -1.35
N ALA A 295 18.08 13.59 -1.27
CA ALA A 295 18.11 12.66 -2.39
C ALA A 295 17.17 13.08 -3.55
N TYR A 296 16.15 13.88 -3.27
CA TYR A 296 15.31 14.48 -4.30
C TYR A 296 15.82 15.88 -4.62
N GLU A 297 16.48 16.01 -5.77
CA GLU A 297 17.05 17.28 -6.29
C GLU A 297 16.08 18.47 -6.22
N SER A 298 14.77 18.22 -6.26
CA SER A 298 13.74 19.25 -6.10
C SER A 298 12.42 18.67 -5.61
N ALA A 299 11.55 19.55 -5.11
CA ALA A 299 10.16 19.20 -4.78
C ALA A 299 9.41 18.64 -6.01
N ALA A 300 9.71 19.12 -7.21
CA ALA A 300 9.13 18.60 -8.46
C ALA A 300 9.57 17.16 -8.72
N ARG A 301 10.84 16.83 -8.43
CA ARG A 301 11.35 15.46 -8.54
C ARG A 301 10.65 14.52 -7.56
N LEU A 302 10.49 14.94 -6.30
CA LEU A 302 9.75 14.18 -5.29
C LEU A 302 8.29 13.98 -5.73
N ALA A 303 7.63 15.02 -6.25
CA ALA A 303 6.25 14.92 -6.77
C ALA A 303 6.15 13.93 -7.94
N GLY A 304 7.16 13.86 -8.80
CA GLY A 304 7.26 12.87 -9.86
C GLY A 304 7.39 11.44 -9.31
N VAL A 305 8.29 11.23 -8.34
CA VAL A 305 8.49 9.91 -7.70
C VAL A 305 7.24 9.46 -6.93
N ALA A 306 6.59 10.38 -6.22
CA ALA A 306 5.33 10.13 -5.52
C ALA A 306 4.14 9.94 -6.48
N GLY A 307 4.30 10.20 -7.78
CA GLY A 307 3.23 10.05 -8.77
C GLY A 307 2.14 11.12 -8.69
N LEU A 308 2.45 12.26 -8.07
CA LEU A 308 1.59 13.45 -8.02
C LEU A 308 1.63 14.23 -9.33
N ALA A 309 2.80 14.26 -9.97
CA ALA A 309 2.96 14.92 -11.27
C ALA A 309 2.40 14.05 -12.40
N PRO A 310 1.55 14.61 -13.29
CA PRO A 310 1.15 13.91 -14.49
C PRO A 310 2.33 13.68 -15.42
N VAL A 311 2.24 12.65 -16.26
CA VAL A 311 3.21 12.38 -17.32
C VAL A 311 2.58 12.61 -18.69
N PRO A 312 3.30 13.22 -19.64
CA PRO A 312 2.81 13.37 -21.00
C PRO A 312 2.66 12.01 -21.67
N ARG A 313 1.63 11.87 -22.48
CA ARG A 313 1.42 10.74 -23.41
C ARG A 313 1.14 11.30 -24.79
N ASP A 314 2.09 12.11 -25.21
CA ASP A 314 2.01 12.83 -26.45
C ASP A 314 2.41 11.88 -27.59
N SER A 315 1.84 12.14 -28.76
CA SER A 315 2.19 11.48 -30.01
C SER A 315 2.58 12.56 -31.02
N GLY A 316 3.15 12.19 -32.17
CA GLY A 316 3.57 13.17 -33.18
C GLY A 316 2.46 14.14 -33.64
N ARG A 317 1.17 13.82 -33.41
CA ARG A 317 0.01 14.67 -33.73
C ARG A 317 -0.71 15.29 -32.53
N ILE A 318 -0.42 14.86 -31.30
CA ILE A 318 -1.18 15.25 -30.10
C ILE A 318 -0.20 15.65 -29.02
N SER A 319 -0.24 16.92 -28.61
CA SER A 319 0.53 17.48 -27.49
C SER A 319 -0.39 17.80 -26.29
N GLY A 320 0.19 17.85 -25.09
CA GLY A 320 -0.54 18.23 -23.87
C GLY A 320 -1.45 17.12 -23.30
N ASN A 321 -1.27 15.87 -23.72
CA ASN A 321 -2.09 14.74 -23.33
C ASN A 321 -1.58 14.08 -22.04
N PHE A 322 -1.87 14.71 -20.91
CA PHE A 322 -1.38 14.30 -19.61
C PHE A 322 -2.14 13.12 -18.99
N HIS A 323 -1.40 12.16 -18.46
CA HIS A 323 -1.93 10.96 -17.81
C HIS A 323 -1.34 10.77 -16.42
N ARG A 324 -2.07 10.01 -15.59
CA ARG A 324 -1.51 9.53 -14.33
C ARG A 324 -0.32 8.61 -14.63
N PRO A 325 0.84 8.81 -13.98
CA PRO A 325 1.98 7.91 -14.13
C PRO A 325 1.59 6.48 -13.76
N LYS A 326 2.27 5.50 -14.35
CA LYS A 326 2.12 4.07 -14.00
C LYS A 326 3.22 3.57 -13.06
N ARG A 327 4.31 4.34 -12.94
CA ARG A 327 5.48 4.04 -12.12
C ARG A 327 5.64 5.17 -11.12
N TYR A 328 5.40 4.88 -9.85
CA TYR A 328 5.49 5.82 -8.74
C TYR A 328 5.48 5.04 -7.43
N ASP A 329 5.92 5.69 -6.36
CA ASP A 329 5.82 5.16 -5.01
C ASP A 329 4.36 5.27 -4.52
N ARG A 330 3.74 4.12 -4.30
CA ARG A 330 2.32 4.03 -3.91
C ARG A 330 2.09 4.48 -2.47
N GLN A 331 3.09 4.31 -1.61
CA GLN A 331 3.04 4.70 -0.20
C GLN A 331 3.09 6.23 -0.10
N LEU A 332 4.03 6.88 -0.80
CA LEU A 332 4.08 8.34 -0.89
C LEU A 332 2.79 8.92 -1.49
N LEU A 333 2.30 8.34 -2.60
CA LEU A 333 1.05 8.82 -3.19
C LEU A 333 -0.12 8.74 -2.20
N ASN A 334 -0.22 7.64 -1.47
CA ASN A 334 -1.27 7.44 -0.49
C ASN A 334 -1.16 8.45 0.67
N ALA A 335 0.05 8.66 1.20
CA ALA A 335 0.32 9.62 2.26
C ALA A 335 -0.12 11.03 1.85
N PHE A 336 0.32 11.51 0.68
CA PHE A 336 -0.06 12.83 0.17
C PHE A 336 -1.56 12.94 -0.13
N TYR A 337 -2.17 11.89 -0.68
CA TYR A 337 -3.60 11.89 -0.99
C TYR A 337 -4.47 11.97 0.28
N LEU A 338 -4.14 11.20 1.32
CA LEU A 338 -4.85 11.23 2.60
C LEU A 338 -4.59 12.54 3.34
N ALA A 339 -3.35 13.05 3.31
CA ALA A 339 -3.01 14.34 3.89
C ALA A 339 -3.80 15.47 3.23
N ALA A 340 -3.86 15.51 1.89
CA ALA A 340 -4.64 16.51 1.15
C ALA A 340 -6.15 16.44 1.46
N GLN A 341 -6.72 15.23 1.61
CA GLN A 341 -8.12 15.09 2.01
C GLN A 341 -8.38 15.60 3.43
N SER A 342 -7.45 15.35 4.36
CA SER A 342 -7.54 15.87 5.71
C SER A 342 -7.40 17.40 5.73
N ALA A 343 -6.40 17.94 5.02
CA ALA A 343 -6.17 19.37 4.86
C ALA A 343 -7.39 20.08 4.27
N ALA A 344 -8.04 19.51 3.25
CA ALA A 344 -9.24 20.08 2.65
C ALA A 344 -10.43 20.19 3.63
N ARG A 345 -10.45 19.42 4.72
CA ARG A 345 -11.48 19.50 5.76
C ARG A 345 -11.13 20.51 6.86
N TYR A 346 -9.88 20.52 7.31
CA TYR A 346 -9.47 21.22 8.54
C TYR A 346 -8.65 22.50 8.30
N CYS A 347 -8.04 22.68 7.12
CA CYS A 347 -7.29 23.89 6.78
C CYS A 347 -8.14 24.82 5.88
N PRO A 348 -8.43 26.06 6.31
CA PRO A 348 -9.22 27.00 5.52
C PRO A 348 -8.68 27.25 4.10
N GLN A 349 -7.36 27.46 3.97
CA GLN A 349 -6.72 27.71 2.68
C GLN A 349 -6.86 26.52 1.73
N SER A 350 -6.62 25.31 2.23
CA SER A 350 -6.77 24.07 1.45
C SER A 350 -8.22 23.81 1.05
N ARG A 351 -9.16 24.09 1.96
CA ARG A 351 -10.60 23.98 1.69
C ARG A 351 -11.04 24.93 0.59
N THR A 352 -10.63 26.20 0.63
CA THR A 352 -10.93 27.19 -0.40
C THR A 352 -10.38 26.76 -1.76
N TYR A 353 -9.12 26.31 -1.81
CA TYR A 353 -8.53 25.79 -3.04
C TYR A 353 -9.32 24.60 -3.59
N TYR A 354 -9.63 23.63 -2.73
CA TYR A 354 -10.38 22.43 -3.09
C TYR A 354 -11.78 22.77 -3.63
N GLN A 355 -12.53 23.64 -2.94
CA GLN A 355 -13.85 24.08 -3.37
C GLN A 355 -13.81 24.81 -4.72
N ARG A 356 -12.81 25.68 -4.94
CA ARG A 356 -12.59 26.33 -6.25
C ARG A 356 -12.35 25.30 -7.36
N LYS A 357 -11.51 24.29 -7.12
CA LYS A 357 -11.29 23.22 -8.11
C LYS A 357 -12.56 22.39 -8.38
N ARG A 358 -13.41 22.21 -7.36
CA ARG A 358 -14.72 21.55 -7.53
C ARG A 358 -15.69 22.41 -8.34
N SER A 359 -15.71 23.72 -8.16
CA SER A 359 -16.54 24.63 -8.98
C SER A 359 -16.05 24.74 -10.42
N GLU A 360 -14.75 24.57 -10.68
CA GLU A 360 -14.17 24.42 -12.03
C GLU A 360 -14.53 23.05 -12.70
N GLY A 361 -15.40 22.24 -12.10
CA GLY A 361 -15.84 20.96 -12.66
C GLY A 361 -14.85 19.80 -12.49
N LYS A 362 -13.78 19.96 -11.69
CA LYS A 362 -12.84 18.85 -11.44
C LYS A 362 -13.49 17.82 -10.51
N ASN A 363 -13.40 16.55 -10.89
CA ASN A 363 -13.94 15.44 -10.09
C ASN A 363 -13.15 15.25 -8.79
N HIS A 364 -13.83 14.88 -7.70
CA HIS A 364 -13.24 14.59 -6.38
C HIS A 364 -12.06 13.62 -6.47
N ASN A 365 -12.16 12.66 -7.39
CA ASN A 365 -11.20 11.59 -7.59
C ASN A 365 -10.16 11.88 -8.68
N LYS A 366 -10.24 13.00 -9.41
CA LYS A 366 -9.26 13.34 -10.44
C LYS A 366 -8.29 14.40 -9.89
N PRO A 367 -6.97 14.21 -10.03
CA PRO A 367 -6.02 15.29 -9.75
C PRO A 367 -6.36 16.49 -10.64
N SER A 368 -6.37 17.69 -10.06
CA SER A 368 -6.55 18.92 -10.81
C SER A 368 -5.25 19.27 -11.52
N TYR A 369 -5.19 19.05 -12.83
CA TYR A 369 -4.08 19.52 -13.65
C TYR A 369 -4.36 20.94 -14.15
N PRO A 370 -3.34 21.83 -14.19
CA PRO A 370 -3.45 23.06 -14.97
C PRO A 370 -3.70 22.67 -16.43
N SER A 371 -4.78 23.20 -17.01
CA SER A 371 -4.96 23.15 -18.47
C SER A 371 -3.98 24.13 -19.09
N PRO A 372 -3.34 23.80 -20.24
CA PRO A 372 -2.56 24.77 -20.99
C PRO A 372 -3.39 25.98 -21.45
N ASP A 373 -4.71 25.83 -21.56
CA ASP A 373 -5.58 26.83 -22.15
C ASP A 373 -6.43 27.54 -21.10
N ALA A 374 -5.88 28.60 -20.54
CA ALA A 374 -6.64 29.78 -20.15
C ALA A 374 -6.60 30.80 -21.29
N ALA A 375 -6.93 30.36 -22.51
CA ALA A 375 -7.26 31.23 -23.64
C ALA A 375 -8.09 30.43 -24.65
N SER A 376 -9.18 31.03 -25.09
CA SER A 376 -10.08 30.63 -26.18
C SER A 376 -11.22 29.65 -25.88
N THR A 377 -12.35 30.02 -26.50
CA THR A 377 -13.74 29.67 -26.29
C THR A 377 -14.22 28.46 -27.10
N SER A 378 -15.37 27.92 -26.69
CA SER A 378 -16.43 27.26 -27.48
C SER A 378 -16.51 25.72 -27.51
N SER A 379 -17.64 25.24 -26.93
CA SER A 379 -18.60 24.21 -27.38
C SER A 379 -18.16 22.86 -27.96
N GLY A 380 -18.64 21.78 -27.32
CA GLY A 380 -18.90 20.47 -27.97
C GLY A 380 -18.85 19.28 -26.99
N PRO A 381 -19.87 18.40 -26.91
CA PRO A 381 -19.95 17.38 -25.87
C PRO A 381 -19.16 16.13 -26.26
N CYS A 382 -18.22 15.71 -25.42
CA CYS A 382 -17.63 14.38 -25.53
C CYS A 382 -17.92 13.59 -24.24
N SER A 383 -18.85 12.65 -24.38
CA SER A 383 -19.16 11.60 -23.42
C SER A 383 -17.91 10.76 -23.15
N VAL A 384 -17.43 10.77 -21.90
CA VAL A 384 -16.38 9.87 -21.45
C VAL A 384 -16.85 9.07 -20.24
N THR A 385 -17.07 7.80 -20.54
CA THR A 385 -17.22 6.62 -19.71
C THR A 385 -16.58 6.75 -18.33
N GLY A 386 -17.41 6.61 -17.30
CA GLY A 386 -17.00 6.65 -15.90
C GLY A 386 -16.11 5.49 -15.52
N LEU A 387 -14.88 5.78 -15.11
CA LEU A 387 -14.04 4.84 -14.35
C LEU A 387 -14.01 5.26 -12.88
N ARG A 388 -14.64 4.43 -12.05
CA ARG A 388 -14.55 4.51 -10.58
C ARG A 388 -13.10 4.31 -10.15
N ILE A 389 -12.60 5.23 -9.32
CA ILE A 389 -11.41 4.95 -8.51
C ILE A 389 -11.84 3.97 -7.44
N ASN A 390 -11.51 2.70 -7.68
CA ASN A 390 -11.67 1.64 -6.71
C ASN A 390 -10.55 1.76 -5.68
N ASN A 391 -10.95 1.88 -4.42
CA ASN A 391 -10.08 1.65 -3.27
C ASN A 391 -9.45 0.24 -3.44
N PRO A 392 -8.10 0.09 -3.47
CA PRO A 392 -7.46 -1.22 -3.62
C PRO A 392 -7.85 -2.21 -2.52
N TRP A 393 -8.30 -1.70 -1.37
CA TRP A 393 -8.65 -2.48 -0.19
C TRP A 393 -10.09 -2.98 -0.17
N SER A 394 -10.97 -2.50 -1.06
CA SER A 394 -12.39 -2.90 -1.09
C SER A 394 -12.69 -4.03 -2.10
N LYS A 395 -11.66 -4.68 -2.65
CA LYS A 395 -11.79 -5.70 -3.71
C LYS A 395 -11.70 -7.15 -3.22
N SER A 396 -11.90 -7.40 -1.93
CA SER A 396 -12.28 -8.74 -1.47
C SER A 396 -13.80 -8.79 -1.35
N PHE A 397 -14.45 -9.35 -2.38
CA PHE A 397 -15.85 -9.81 -2.41
C PHE A 397 -16.90 -8.89 -1.77
N ASN A 398 -17.50 -8.00 -2.57
CA ASN A 398 -18.78 -7.36 -2.25
C ASN A 398 -19.90 -8.04 -3.05
N PRO A 399 -20.76 -8.88 -2.44
CA PRO A 399 -21.90 -9.50 -3.13
C PRO A 399 -23.11 -8.56 -3.29
N ARG A 400 -23.06 -7.32 -2.77
CA ARG A 400 -24.18 -6.36 -2.88
C ARG A 400 -24.11 -5.56 -4.19
N ALA A 401 -24.31 -6.25 -5.31
CA ALA A 401 -24.63 -5.60 -6.59
C ALA A 401 -25.45 -6.53 -7.49
N ARG A 402 -26.68 -6.90 -7.09
CA ARG A 402 -27.71 -7.40 -8.01
C ARG A 402 -29.09 -7.36 -7.36
N THR A 403 -29.80 -6.25 -7.57
CA THR A 403 -31.26 -6.20 -7.78
C THR A 403 -31.67 -4.76 -8.06
N ARG A 404 -31.72 -4.38 -9.34
CA ARG A 404 -32.71 -3.41 -9.81
C ARG A 404 -33.59 -4.15 -10.80
N LEU A 405 -34.79 -4.49 -10.33
CA LEU A 405 -35.93 -4.81 -11.17
C LEU A 405 -36.20 -3.61 -12.07
N GLN A 406 -36.13 -3.81 -13.39
CA GLN A 406 -36.71 -2.90 -14.37
C GLN A 406 -38.21 -3.22 -14.51
N PRO A 407 -39.11 -2.22 -14.51
CA PRO A 407 -40.46 -2.43 -15.00
C PRO A 407 -40.46 -2.47 -16.53
N SER A 408 -41.24 -3.41 -17.05
CA SER A 408 -41.65 -3.63 -18.44
C SER A 408 -41.97 -2.35 -19.22
N LEU A 409 -41.39 -2.19 -20.40
CA LEU A 409 -41.91 -1.35 -21.47
C LEU A 409 -41.95 -2.20 -22.75
N GLN A 410 -43.18 -2.40 -23.21
CA GLN A 410 -43.56 -3.19 -24.38
C GLN A 410 -43.09 -2.51 -25.67
N TRP A 411 -42.71 -3.33 -26.63
CA TRP A 411 -42.26 -2.96 -27.96
C TRP A 411 -43.48 -2.90 -28.90
N GLU A 412 -43.88 -1.71 -29.35
CA GLU A 412 -44.76 -1.58 -30.52
C GLU A 412 -43.91 -1.34 -31.77
N SER A 413 -44.21 -2.12 -32.81
CA SER A 413 -43.53 -2.13 -34.10
C SER A 413 -44.17 -1.14 -35.07
N PRO A 414 -43.43 -0.63 -36.07
CA PRO A 414 -43.81 0.53 -36.87
C PRO A 414 -44.76 0.16 -38.02
N ARG A 415 -45.74 1.03 -38.31
CA ARG A 415 -46.36 1.14 -39.65
C ARG A 415 -46.71 2.59 -39.96
N LEU A 416 -46.11 3.04 -41.08
CA LEU A 416 -46.41 4.15 -41.99
C LEU A 416 -46.42 5.57 -41.42
#